data_AF-A0A7W7RA67-F1
#
_entry.id   AF-A0A7W7RA67-F1
#
_cell.length_a   1.000
_cell.length_b   1.000
_cell.length_c   1.000
_cell.angle_alpha   90.00
_cell.angle_beta   90.00
_cell.angle_gamma   90.00
#
_symmetry.space_group_name_H-M   'P 1'
#
loop_
_entity.id
_entity.type
_entity.pdbx_description
1 polymer ?
#
loop_
_entity_poly.entity_id
_entity_poly.type
_entity_poly.pdbx_seq_one_letter_code
_entity_poly.pdbx_strand_id
1 'polypeptide(L)'
;MLLAAGPVAVLLVAAIAWAVTARAMRRVEAIRTQMASITAQHLDRRVPLPPTADEIAHLATTTNHTLEQLDRSVAAQRRFVADASHELRSPLAGLRTSLEVALAHPDRTNWPGIVRSARADTIRLQQLADDLLLLARPPGAAPTRHTRVELTDLARDLATRHHGTLLLVDSPTGARFLLRLPLPQPPTGPDSRHRGSTAS
;
A
#
# COMPACT_ATOMS: atom_id res chain seq x y z
N MET A 1 -21.49 16.93 70.52
CA MET A 1 -21.69 16.95 69.04
C MET A 1 -20.39 16.75 68.24
N LEU A 2 -19.22 17.21 68.71
CA LEU A 2 -17.93 17.03 68.02
C LEU A 2 -17.48 15.57 67.81
N LEU A 3 -17.80 14.66 68.74
CA LEU A 3 -17.43 13.23 68.65
C LEU A 3 -18.09 12.46 67.51
N ALA A 4 -19.30 12.84 67.09
CA ALA A 4 -20.02 12.19 65.98
C ALA A 4 -19.71 12.84 64.62
N ALA A 5 -19.30 14.12 64.61
CA ALA A 5 -18.98 14.85 63.39
C ALA A 5 -17.73 14.31 62.68
N GLY A 6 -16.70 13.89 63.43
CA GLY A 6 -15.48 13.32 62.86
C GLY A 6 -15.71 12.03 62.06
N PRO A 7 -16.34 10.98 62.63
CA PRO A 7 -16.65 9.74 61.93
C PRO A 7 -17.53 9.95 60.69
N VAL A 8 -18.53 10.84 60.79
CA VAL A 8 -19.41 11.16 59.66
C VAL A 8 -18.62 11.82 58.53
N ALA A 9 -17.74 12.77 58.84
CA ALA A 9 -16.89 13.40 57.82
C ALA A 9 -15.96 12.38 57.14
N VAL A 10 -15.35 11.46 57.90
CA VAL A 10 -14.51 10.38 57.35
C VAL A 10 -15.30 9.46 56.43
N LEU A 11 -16.49 9.02 56.85
CA LEU A 11 -17.37 8.19 56.01
C LEU A 11 -17.77 8.89 54.72
N LEU A 12 -18.05 10.20 54.79
CA LEU A 12 -18.46 10.99 53.65
C LEU A 12 -17.31 11.15 52.64
N VAL A 13 -16.09 11.43 53.11
CA VAL A 13 -14.88 11.45 52.26
C VAL A 13 -14.60 10.08 51.65
N ALA A 14 -14.70 9.00 52.44
CA ALA A 14 -14.51 7.64 51.95
C ALA A 14 -15.54 7.26 50.88
N ALA A 15 -16.80 7.62 51.07
CA ALA A 15 -17.85 7.38 50.08
C ALA A 15 -17.61 8.16 48.78
N ILE A 16 -17.20 9.42 48.86
CA ILE A 16 -16.83 10.22 47.69
C ILE A 16 -15.63 9.62 46.96
N ALA A 17 -14.56 9.29 47.68
CA ALA A 17 -13.35 8.69 47.11
C ALA A 17 -13.66 7.36 46.42
N TRP A 18 -14.47 6.51 47.05
CA TRP A 18 -14.92 5.25 46.46
C TRP A 18 -15.76 5.49 45.20
N ALA A 19 -16.73 6.42 45.24
CA ALA A 19 -17.57 6.73 44.08
C ALA A 19 -16.76 7.25 42.89
N VAL A 20 -15.79 8.13 43.12
CA VAL A 20 -14.88 8.65 42.09
C VAL A 20 -14.02 7.52 41.50
N THR A 21 -13.43 6.68 42.36
CA THR A 21 -12.54 5.58 41.95
C THR A 21 -13.30 4.53 41.15
N ALA A 22 -14.49 4.12 41.62
CA ALA A 22 -15.35 3.17 40.93
C ALA A 22 -15.79 3.73 39.57
N ARG A 23 -16.07 5.02 39.47
CA ARG A 23 -16.43 5.66 38.19
C ARG A 23 -15.27 5.67 37.21
N ALA A 24 -14.04 5.95 37.66
CA ALA A 24 -12.84 5.89 36.83
C ALA A 24 -12.58 4.47 36.31
N MET A 25 -12.61 3.46 37.19
CA MET A 25 -12.39 2.05 36.82
C MET A 25 -13.43 1.53 35.81
N ARG A 26 -14.72 1.89 35.96
CA ARG A 26 -15.74 1.51 34.96
C ARG A 26 -15.46 2.08 33.57
N ARG A 27 -14.90 3.29 33.47
CA ARG A 27 -14.56 3.91 32.17
C ARG A 27 -13.40 3.18 31.50
N VAL A 28 -12.36 2.85 32.27
CA VAL A 28 -11.23 2.04 31.78
C VAL A 28 -11.73 0.68 31.31
N GLU A 29 -12.63 0.04 32.06
CA GLU A 29 -13.20 -1.26 31.68
C GLU A 29 -14.04 -1.19 30.40
N ALA A 30 -14.79 -0.10 30.19
CA ALA A 30 -15.50 0.13 28.93
C ALA A 30 -14.53 0.26 27.74
N ILE A 31 -13.42 0.99 27.93
CA ILE A 31 -12.36 1.10 26.91
C ILE A 31 -11.74 -0.28 26.63
N ARG A 32 -11.38 -1.03 27.68
CA ARG A 32 -10.80 -2.38 27.60
C ARG A 32 -11.71 -3.34 26.87
N THR A 33 -12.99 -3.37 27.24
CA THR A 33 -13.99 -4.26 26.64
C THR A 33 -14.20 -3.94 25.16
N GLN A 34 -14.28 -2.65 24.82
CA GLN A 34 -14.40 -2.23 23.43
C GLN A 34 -13.16 -2.60 22.63
N MET A 35 -11.96 -2.31 23.15
CA MET A 35 -10.69 -2.69 22.52
C MET A 35 -10.59 -4.20 22.30
N ALA A 36 -11.00 -5.02 23.28
CA ALA A 36 -11.02 -6.48 23.16
C ALA A 36 -12.01 -7.00 22.10
N SER A 37 -13.03 -6.20 21.75
CA SER A 37 -13.97 -6.54 20.67
C SER A 37 -13.47 -6.13 19.27
N ILE A 38 -12.46 -5.27 19.19
CA ILE A 38 -11.91 -4.81 17.91
C ILE A 38 -11.03 -5.92 17.33
N THR A 39 -11.39 -6.35 16.13
CA THR A 39 -10.66 -7.37 15.38
C THR A 39 -10.14 -6.76 14.08
N ALA A 40 -9.18 -7.43 13.42
CA ALA A 40 -8.66 -7.00 12.11
C ALA A 40 -9.75 -6.89 11.02
N GLN A 41 -10.93 -7.44 11.25
CA GLN A 41 -12.09 -7.36 10.35
C GLN A 41 -12.98 -6.13 10.61
N HIS A 42 -12.90 -5.53 11.82
CA HIS A 42 -13.78 -4.46 12.28
C HIS A 42 -12.99 -3.31 12.93
N LEU A 43 -11.98 -2.82 12.20
CA LEU A 43 -11.12 -1.70 12.60
C LEU A 43 -11.79 -0.33 12.47
N ASP A 44 -12.99 -0.27 11.87
CA ASP A 44 -13.85 0.91 11.78
C ASP A 44 -14.44 1.31 13.14
N ARG A 45 -14.49 0.36 14.09
CA ARG A 45 -14.95 0.63 15.45
C ARG A 45 -13.99 1.53 16.21
N ARG A 46 -14.54 2.32 17.12
CA ARG A 46 -13.80 3.25 17.98
C ARG A 46 -14.07 2.95 19.44
N VAL A 47 -13.09 3.30 20.27
CA VAL A 47 -13.21 3.30 21.73
C VAL A 47 -14.04 4.52 22.14
N PRO A 48 -14.97 4.39 23.12
CA PRO A 48 -15.78 5.51 23.57
C PRO A 48 -14.93 6.66 24.11
N LEU A 49 -15.17 7.88 23.64
CA LEU A 49 -14.57 9.08 24.23
C LEU A 49 -15.38 9.51 25.47
N PRO A 50 -14.77 9.52 26.67
CA PRO A 50 -15.40 10.11 27.83
C PRO A 50 -15.64 11.62 27.60
N PRO A 51 -16.74 12.19 28.10
CA PRO A 51 -16.99 13.64 28.01
C PRO A 51 -16.11 14.47 28.97
N THR A 52 -15.18 13.85 29.68
CA THR A 52 -14.23 14.51 30.60
C THR A 52 -12.95 14.86 29.88
N ALA A 53 -12.29 15.96 30.26
CA ALA A 53 -10.98 16.35 29.73
C ALA A 53 -9.83 15.81 30.61
N ASP A 54 -9.97 14.57 31.10
CA ASP A 54 -9.00 13.90 31.99
C ASP A 54 -8.07 12.96 31.21
N GLU A 55 -7.11 12.34 31.92
CA GLU A 55 -6.11 11.44 31.36
C GLU A 55 -6.75 10.24 30.65
N ILE A 56 -7.93 9.81 31.11
CA ILE A 56 -8.70 8.72 30.49
C ILE A 56 -9.18 9.14 29.10
N ALA A 57 -9.60 10.38 28.90
CA ALA A 57 -9.97 10.88 27.58
C ALA A 57 -8.76 11.06 26.66
N HIS A 58 -7.59 11.43 27.20
CA HIS A 58 -6.35 11.48 26.43
C HIS A 58 -5.92 10.08 25.96
N LEU A 59 -6.05 9.07 26.81
CA LEU A 59 -5.83 7.67 26.45
C LEU A 59 -6.80 7.23 25.33
N ALA A 60 -8.10 7.47 25.50
CA ALA A 60 -9.10 7.11 24.49
C ALA A 60 -8.81 7.77 23.13
N THR A 61 -8.37 9.03 23.13
CA THR A 61 -7.98 9.76 21.92
C THR A 61 -6.76 9.13 21.26
N THR A 62 -5.72 8.84 22.04
CA THR A 62 -4.48 8.20 21.55
C THR A 62 -4.79 6.83 20.96
N THR A 63 -5.61 6.02 21.65
CA THR A 63 -6.05 4.71 21.18
C THR A 63 -6.86 4.80 19.88
N ASN A 64 -7.76 5.78 19.75
CA ASN A 64 -8.49 5.97 18.50
C ASN A 64 -7.59 6.39 17.34
N HIS A 65 -6.55 7.20 17.61
CA HIS A 65 -5.56 7.56 16.60
C HIS A 65 -4.69 6.35 16.15
N THR A 66 -4.33 5.44 17.06
CA THR A 66 -3.63 4.21 16.68
C THR A 66 -4.53 3.25 15.89
N LEU A 67 -5.80 3.13 16.28
CA LEU A 67 -6.80 2.37 15.51
C LEU A 67 -6.99 2.92 14.10
N GLU A 68 -7.05 4.23 13.94
CA GLU A 68 -7.17 4.88 12.62
C GLU A 68 -5.93 4.65 11.74
N GLN A 69 -4.73 4.70 12.31
CA GLN A 69 -3.51 4.35 11.58
C GLN A 69 -3.51 2.88 11.15
N LEU A 70 -3.95 1.98 12.04
CA LEU A 70 -4.03 0.56 11.74
C LEU A 70 -5.09 0.27 10.66
N ASP A 71 -6.26 0.90 10.73
CA ASP A 71 -7.33 0.80 9.73
C ASP A 71 -6.83 1.23 8.35
N ARG A 72 -6.15 2.38 8.26
CA ARG A 72 -5.53 2.85 7.00
C ARG A 72 -4.49 1.87 6.46
N SER A 73 -3.64 1.31 7.34
CA SER A 73 -2.61 0.35 6.95
C SER A 73 -3.23 -0.95 6.41
N VAL A 74 -4.21 -1.52 7.12
CA VAL A 74 -4.91 -2.74 6.71
C VAL A 74 -5.70 -2.52 5.43
N ALA A 75 -6.37 -1.37 5.28
CA ALA A 75 -7.08 -1.03 4.05
C ALA A 75 -6.13 -0.91 2.85
N ALA A 76 -4.97 -0.28 3.03
CA ALA A 76 -3.94 -0.18 2.00
C ALA A 76 -3.39 -1.58 1.62
N GLN A 77 -3.10 -2.43 2.61
CA GLN A 77 -2.65 -3.80 2.36
C GLN A 77 -3.68 -4.61 1.58
N ARG A 78 -4.98 -4.52 1.93
CA ARG A 78 -6.04 -5.22 1.21
C ARG A 78 -6.16 -4.77 -0.25
N ARG A 79 -6.11 -3.46 -0.50
CA ARG A 79 -6.11 -2.90 -1.86
C ARG A 79 -4.90 -3.40 -2.64
N PHE A 80 -3.71 -3.31 -2.06
CA PHE A 80 -2.49 -3.83 -2.67
C PHE A 80 -2.59 -5.30 -3.07
N VAL A 81 -3.10 -6.17 -2.18
CA VAL A 81 -3.29 -7.60 -2.49
C VAL A 81 -4.32 -7.80 -3.59
N ALA A 82 -5.42 -7.05 -3.59
CA ALA A 82 -6.44 -7.13 -4.62
C ALA A 82 -5.87 -6.71 -5.99
N ASP A 83 -5.21 -5.56 -6.06
CA ASP A 83 -4.60 -5.02 -7.27
C ASP A 83 -3.53 -5.97 -7.82
N ALA A 84 -2.64 -6.47 -6.95
CA ALA A 84 -1.64 -7.49 -7.30
C ALA A 84 -2.29 -8.75 -7.90
N SER A 85 -3.36 -9.23 -7.27
CA SER A 85 -4.08 -10.43 -7.75
C SER A 85 -4.71 -10.20 -9.12
N HIS A 86 -5.24 -9.00 -9.38
CA HIS A 86 -5.82 -8.62 -10.66
C HIS A 86 -4.74 -8.51 -11.76
N GLU A 87 -3.65 -7.82 -11.48
CA GLU A 87 -2.52 -7.63 -12.41
C GLU A 87 -1.83 -8.95 -12.77
N LEU A 88 -1.77 -9.93 -11.85
CA LEU A 88 -1.20 -11.26 -12.12
C LEU A 88 -2.18 -12.19 -12.83
N ARG A 89 -3.49 -12.10 -12.55
CA ARG A 89 -4.50 -12.99 -13.14
C ARG A 89 -4.59 -12.84 -14.66
N SER A 90 -4.54 -11.61 -15.17
CA SER A 90 -4.65 -11.33 -16.60
C SER A 90 -3.54 -12.03 -17.44
N PRO A 91 -2.24 -11.82 -17.18
CA PRO A 91 -1.17 -12.50 -17.91
C PRO A 91 -1.20 -14.03 -17.70
N LEU A 92 -1.55 -14.53 -16.52
CA LEU A 92 -1.71 -15.97 -16.30
C LEU A 92 -2.84 -16.58 -17.13
N ALA A 93 -3.98 -15.89 -17.23
CA ALA A 93 -5.10 -16.33 -18.06
C ALA A 93 -4.74 -16.31 -19.56
N GLY A 94 -4.02 -15.28 -20.01
CA GLY A 94 -3.53 -15.17 -21.38
C GLY A 94 -2.54 -16.27 -21.75
N LEU A 95 -1.56 -16.52 -20.88
CA LEU A 95 -0.60 -17.61 -21.03
C LEU A 95 -1.31 -18.97 -21.11
N ARG A 96 -2.24 -19.23 -20.19
CA ARG A 96 -3.02 -20.47 -20.16
C ARG A 96 -3.82 -20.66 -21.44
N THR A 97 -4.55 -19.64 -21.87
CA THR A 97 -5.37 -19.68 -23.10
C THR A 97 -4.51 -19.96 -24.33
N SER A 98 -3.34 -19.29 -24.42
CA SER A 98 -2.42 -19.48 -25.55
C SER A 98 -1.90 -20.92 -25.62
N LEU A 99 -1.58 -21.52 -24.47
CA LEU A 99 -1.15 -22.91 -24.38
C LEU A 99 -2.28 -23.90 -24.67
N GLU A 100 -3.49 -23.65 -24.17
CA GLU A 100 -4.68 -24.48 -24.44
C GLU A 100 -5.00 -24.52 -25.94
N VAL A 101 -4.97 -23.36 -26.62
CA VAL A 101 -5.20 -23.27 -28.08
C VAL A 101 -4.10 -23.99 -28.86
N ALA A 102 -2.84 -23.82 -28.46
CA ALA A 102 -1.69 -24.49 -29.06
C ALA A 102 -1.79 -26.02 -28.96
N LEU A 103 -2.20 -26.53 -27.79
CA LEU A 103 -2.39 -27.96 -27.54
C LEU A 103 -3.62 -28.53 -28.25
N ALA A 104 -4.68 -27.75 -28.45
CA ALA A 104 -5.88 -28.19 -29.16
C ALA A 104 -5.65 -28.37 -30.67
N HIS A 105 -4.72 -27.63 -31.26
CA HIS A 105 -4.43 -27.67 -32.70
C HIS A 105 -2.92 -27.76 -32.99
N PRO A 106 -2.25 -28.85 -32.55
CA PRO A 106 -0.78 -28.94 -32.57
C PRO A 106 -0.19 -28.85 -33.98
N ASP A 107 -0.87 -29.40 -34.99
CA ASP A 107 -0.40 -29.44 -36.39
C ASP A 107 -0.45 -28.07 -37.08
N ARG A 108 -1.25 -27.14 -36.56
CA ARG A 108 -1.43 -25.78 -37.12
C ARG A 108 -0.72 -24.72 -36.28
N THR A 109 -0.05 -25.11 -35.21
CA THR A 109 0.53 -24.21 -34.22
C THR A 109 2.00 -23.95 -34.49
N ASN A 110 2.38 -22.67 -34.49
CA ASN A 110 3.79 -22.25 -34.49
C ASN A 110 4.39 -22.40 -33.07
N TRP A 111 4.83 -23.61 -32.72
CA TRP A 111 5.44 -23.91 -31.42
C TRP A 111 6.59 -22.97 -31.03
N PRO A 112 7.56 -22.66 -31.91
CA PRO A 112 8.59 -21.67 -31.60
C PRO A 112 8.01 -20.29 -31.24
N GLY A 113 6.92 -19.87 -31.90
CA GLY A 113 6.21 -18.62 -31.59
C GLY A 113 5.55 -18.65 -30.21
N ILE A 114 4.82 -19.74 -29.91
CA ILE A 114 4.16 -19.95 -28.61
C ILE A 114 5.18 -19.96 -27.47
N VAL A 115 6.29 -20.68 -27.61
CA VAL A 115 7.35 -20.74 -26.59
C VAL A 115 8.00 -19.36 -26.37
N ARG A 116 8.23 -18.58 -27.44
CA ARG A 116 8.73 -17.20 -27.31
C ARG A 116 7.75 -16.29 -26.58
N SER A 117 6.45 -16.39 -26.91
CA SER A 117 5.40 -15.62 -26.23
C SER A 117 5.30 -16.01 -24.75
N ALA A 118 5.25 -17.30 -24.45
CA ALA A 118 5.20 -17.83 -23.09
C ALA A 118 6.40 -17.40 -22.24
N ARG A 119 7.59 -17.37 -22.84
CA ARG A 119 8.80 -16.83 -22.20
C ARG A 119 8.65 -15.33 -21.89
N ALA A 120 8.14 -14.54 -22.83
CA ALA A 120 7.92 -13.10 -22.61
C ALA A 120 6.90 -12.85 -21.49
N ASP A 121 5.80 -13.60 -21.46
CA ASP A 121 4.78 -13.52 -20.40
C ASP A 121 5.36 -13.90 -19.03
N THR A 122 6.21 -14.92 -18.98
CA THR A 122 6.89 -15.33 -17.75
C THR A 122 7.84 -14.25 -17.23
N ILE A 123 8.61 -13.61 -18.12
CA ILE A 123 9.49 -12.47 -17.74
C ILE A 123 8.66 -11.31 -17.18
N ARG A 124 7.51 -11.01 -17.80
CA ARG A 124 6.61 -9.96 -17.32
C ARG A 124 6.03 -10.29 -15.94
N LEU A 125 5.64 -11.55 -15.72
CA LEU A 125 5.18 -12.03 -14.41
C LEU A 125 6.28 -11.92 -13.34
N GLN A 126 7.53 -12.22 -13.68
CA GLN A 126 8.67 -12.05 -12.79
C GLN A 126 8.88 -10.58 -12.40
N GLN A 127 8.86 -9.67 -13.38
CA GLN A 127 8.98 -8.23 -13.14
C GLN A 127 7.86 -7.71 -12.23
N LEU A 128 6.61 -8.11 -12.49
CA LEU A 128 5.48 -7.76 -11.63
C LEU A 128 5.67 -8.28 -10.20
N ALA A 129 6.15 -9.52 -10.04
CA ALA A 129 6.42 -10.08 -8.71
C ALA A 129 7.53 -9.31 -7.98
N ASP A 130 8.61 -8.95 -8.66
CA ASP A 130 9.71 -8.16 -8.10
C ASP A 130 9.25 -6.76 -7.68
N ASP A 131 8.45 -6.09 -8.52
CA ASP A 131 7.87 -4.77 -8.21
C ASP A 131 6.93 -4.85 -7.00
N LEU A 132 6.10 -5.89 -6.92
CA LEU A 132 5.23 -6.13 -5.77
C LEU A 132 6.04 -6.39 -4.48
N LEU A 133 7.12 -7.16 -4.55
CA LEU A 133 8.02 -7.40 -3.40
C LEU A 133 8.73 -6.12 -2.95
N LEU A 134 9.08 -5.25 -3.90
CA LEU A 134 9.66 -3.94 -3.62
C LEU A 134 8.66 -3.03 -2.91
N LEU A 135 7.42 -2.97 -3.39
CA LEU A 135 6.33 -2.17 -2.82
C LEU A 135 5.85 -2.70 -1.45
N ALA A 136 5.88 -4.02 -1.24
CA ALA A 136 5.51 -4.63 0.03
C ALA A 136 6.54 -4.37 1.14
N ARG A 137 7.70 -3.81 0.82
CA ARG A 137 8.75 -3.54 1.79
C ARG A 137 8.37 -2.36 2.69
N PRO A 138 8.39 -2.52 4.03
CA PRO A 138 8.06 -1.42 4.91
C PRO A 138 9.04 -0.25 4.74
N PRO A 139 8.54 1.00 4.69
CA PRO A 139 9.41 2.17 4.62
C PRO A 139 10.34 2.19 5.85
N GLY A 140 11.65 2.26 5.60
CA GLY A 140 12.68 2.28 6.66
C GLY A 140 13.24 0.92 7.09
N ALA A 141 12.91 -0.18 6.40
CA ALA A 141 13.46 -1.52 6.71
C ALA A 141 15.00 -1.63 6.54
N ALA A 142 15.65 -0.65 5.91
CA ALA A 142 17.09 -0.52 5.86
C ALA A 142 17.49 0.90 6.28
N PRO A 143 18.58 1.09 7.07
CA PRO A 143 19.08 2.41 7.38
C PRO A 143 19.43 3.14 6.08
N THR A 144 18.71 4.23 5.79
CA THR A 144 18.93 5.07 4.62
C THR A 144 20.27 5.79 4.79
N ARG A 145 21.37 5.18 4.31
CA ARG A 145 22.66 5.87 4.21
C ARG A 145 22.58 6.85 3.03
N HIS A 146 22.42 8.12 3.34
CA HIS A 146 22.65 9.17 2.36
C HIS A 146 24.15 9.25 2.07
N THR A 147 24.54 8.87 0.85
CA THR A 147 25.88 9.10 0.30
C THR A 147 25.76 10.15 -0.79
N ARG A 148 26.77 11.01 -0.93
CA ARG A 148 26.87 11.91 -2.09
C ARG A 148 27.06 11.04 -3.33
N VAL A 149 26.12 11.13 -4.27
CA VAL A 149 26.19 10.46 -5.57
C VAL A 149 26.29 11.54 -6.64
N GLU A 150 27.27 11.42 -7.53
CA GLU A 150 27.38 12.28 -8.71
C GLU A 150 26.25 11.93 -9.67
N LEU A 151 25.24 12.80 -9.76
CA LEU A 151 24.05 12.61 -10.59
C LEU A 151 24.41 12.40 -12.06
N THR A 152 25.51 13.01 -12.52
CA THR A 152 26.02 12.86 -13.88
C THR A 152 26.45 11.43 -14.18
N ASP A 153 27.13 10.78 -13.24
CA ASP A 153 27.62 9.41 -13.42
C ASP A 153 26.46 8.42 -13.35
N LEU A 154 25.52 8.64 -12.43
CA LEU A 154 24.29 7.86 -12.36
C LEU A 154 23.48 7.97 -13.65
N ALA A 155 23.28 9.18 -14.17
CA ALA A 155 22.53 9.42 -15.39
C ALA A 155 23.22 8.82 -16.62
N ARG A 156 24.56 8.85 -16.67
CA ARG A 156 25.36 8.24 -17.76
C ARG A 156 25.28 6.73 -17.74
N ASP A 157 25.38 6.14 -16.55
CA ASP A 157 25.24 4.70 -16.36
C ASP A 157 23.83 4.22 -16.75
N LEU A 158 22.78 4.95 -16.36
CA LEU A 158 21.40 4.68 -16.76
C LEU A 158 21.19 4.79 -18.28
N ALA A 159 21.77 5.82 -18.91
CA ALA A 159 21.76 5.96 -20.37
C ALA A 159 22.42 4.76 -21.04
N THR A 160 23.58 4.32 -20.55
CA THR A 160 24.31 3.19 -21.13
C THR A 160 23.53 1.88 -20.98
N ARG A 161 23.02 1.60 -19.76
CA ARG A 161 22.27 0.37 -19.47
C ARG A 161 20.99 0.23 -20.30
N HIS A 162 20.33 1.35 -20.58
CA HIS A 162 19.08 1.36 -21.34
C HIS A 162 19.26 1.76 -22.81
N HIS A 163 20.49 1.80 -23.34
CA HIS A 163 20.78 2.22 -24.72
C HIS A 163 20.21 3.62 -25.07
N GLY A 164 20.15 4.49 -24.07
CA GLY A 164 19.75 5.89 -24.17
C GLY A 164 20.93 6.85 -24.39
N THR A 165 20.62 8.14 -24.40
CA THR A 165 21.61 9.22 -24.55
C THR A 165 21.42 10.24 -23.44
N LEU A 166 22.51 10.68 -22.83
CA LEU A 166 22.53 11.80 -21.89
C LEU A 166 23.10 13.04 -22.57
N LEU A 167 22.37 14.14 -22.55
CA LEU A 167 22.79 15.43 -23.10
C LEU A 167 22.81 16.49 -21.99
N LEU A 168 23.82 17.36 -22.02
CA LEU A 168 23.84 18.58 -21.22
C LEU A 168 23.24 19.70 -22.07
N VAL A 169 22.25 20.41 -21.54
CA VAL A 169 21.59 21.53 -22.21
C VAL A 169 21.68 22.75 -21.31
N ASP A 170 21.95 23.91 -21.89
CA ASP A 170 21.93 25.18 -21.17
C ASP A 170 20.52 25.52 -20.66
N SER A 171 20.45 26.05 -19.44
CA SER A 171 19.24 26.56 -18.81
C SER A 171 19.50 27.97 -18.29
N PRO A 172 18.51 28.88 -18.33
CA PRO A 172 18.66 30.25 -17.84
C PRO A 172 19.08 30.37 -16.36
N THR A 173 18.97 29.29 -15.60
CA THR A 173 19.38 29.21 -14.18
C THR A 173 20.46 28.15 -13.90
N GLY A 174 21.15 27.61 -14.94
CA GLY A 174 22.26 26.67 -14.75
C GLY A 174 22.35 25.59 -15.83
N ALA A 175 22.84 24.40 -15.48
CA ALA A 175 22.92 23.26 -16.40
C ALA A 175 21.69 22.34 -16.26
N ARG A 176 21.09 21.94 -17.38
CA ARG A 176 19.99 20.95 -17.43
C ARG A 176 20.51 19.66 -18.08
N PHE A 177 20.40 18.54 -17.36
CA PHE A 177 20.69 17.22 -17.91
C PHE A 177 19.42 16.65 -18.55
N LEU A 178 19.48 16.31 -19.83
CA LEU A 178 18.42 15.61 -20.56
C LEU A 178 18.81 14.16 -20.82
N LEU A 179 18.13 13.23 -20.16
CA LEU A 179 18.26 11.79 -20.40
C LEU A 179 17.17 11.35 -21.38
N ARG A 180 17.58 10.81 -22.53
CA ARG A 180 16.69 10.23 -23.53
C ARG A 180 16.80 8.72 -23.47
N LEU A 181 15.72 8.04 -23.09
CA LEU A 181 15.63 6.58 -23.06
C LEU A 181 14.84 6.08 -24.27
N PRO A 182 15.25 4.97 -24.92
CA PRO A 182 14.43 4.32 -25.92
C PRO A 182 13.25 3.63 -25.22
N LEU A 183 12.07 4.24 -25.29
CA LEU A 183 10.84 3.58 -24.84
C LEU A 183 10.40 2.56 -25.91
N PRO A 184 9.99 1.35 -25.52
CA PRO A 184 9.30 0.45 -26.43
C PRO A 184 8.11 1.18 -27.06
N GLN A 185 7.99 1.15 -28.39
CA GLN A 185 6.83 1.72 -29.06
C GLN A 185 5.57 1.00 -28.53
N PRO A 186 4.53 1.72 -28.07
CA PRO A 186 3.27 1.08 -27.72
C PRO A 186 2.76 0.29 -28.94
N PRO A 187 2.20 -0.91 -28.76
CA PRO A 187 1.74 -1.72 -29.88
C PRO A 187 0.75 -0.89 -30.70
N THR A 188 1.08 -0.65 -31.97
CA THR A 188 0.17 0.02 -32.91
C THR A 188 -1.11 -0.80 -32.98
N GLY A 189 -2.22 -0.21 -32.53
CA GLY A 189 -3.55 -0.79 -32.65
C GLY A 189 -3.88 -1.14 -34.11
N PRO A 190 -4.82 -2.08 -34.33
CA PRO A 190 -5.05 -2.66 -35.66
C PRO A 190 -5.39 -1.58 -36.70
N ASP A 191 -4.70 -1.69 -37.82
CA ASP A 191 -4.76 -0.84 -39.00
C ASP A 191 -6.20 -0.69 -39.50
N SER A 192 -6.82 0.46 -39.23
CA SER A 192 -8.19 0.80 -39.67
C SER A 192 -8.22 1.25 -41.15
N ARG A 193 -7.43 0.59 -42.01
CA ARG A 193 -7.39 0.85 -43.45
C ARG A 193 -7.76 -0.37 -44.27
N HIS A 194 -8.98 -0.87 -44.11
CA HIS A 194 -9.66 -1.63 -45.17
C HIS A 194 -11.18 -1.67 -44.96
N ARG A 195 -11.84 -0.52 -45.04
CA ARG A 195 -13.28 -0.47 -45.33
C ARG A 195 -13.65 0.85 -45.98
N GLY A 196 -13.70 0.87 -47.31
CA GLY A 196 -14.17 2.01 -48.08
C GLY A 196 -13.60 2.10 -49.48
N SER A 197 -13.84 1.09 -50.33
CA SER A 197 -13.98 1.35 -51.77
C SER A 197 -14.74 0.19 -52.44
N THR A 198 -16.05 0.29 -52.36
CA THR A 198 -16.98 -0.27 -53.35
C THR A 198 -17.82 0.90 -53.82
N ALA A 199 -17.68 1.28 -55.09
CA ALA A 199 -18.67 1.94 -55.96
C ALA A 199 -18.00 2.88 -56.97
N SER A 200 -17.67 2.34 -58.15
CA SER A 200 -18.13 2.82 -59.47
C SER A 200 -17.54 1.94 -60.56
#